data_AF-A0A2M9TZY3-F1
#
_entry.id   AF-A0A2M9TZY3-F1
#
_cell.length_a   1.000
_cell.length_b   1.000
_cell.length_c   1.000
_cell.angle_alpha   90.00
_cell.angle_beta   90.00
_cell.angle_gamma   90.00
#
_symmetry.space_group_name_H-M   'P 1'
#
loop_
_entity.id
_entity.type
_entity.pdbx_description
1 polymer ?
#
loop_
_entity_poly.entity_id
_entity_poly.type
_entity_poly.pdbx_seq_one_letter_code
_entity_poly.pdbx_strand_id
1 'polypeptide(L)'
;MRQRSSTKTGFATSLVLAGLLSGCQALNDMEAEQYRQQCATLGIEPGTPHFEQCMLQQQALNEDETERSLDRMQRDEASSHKK
;
A
#
# COMPACT_ATOMS: atom_id res chain seq x y z
N MET A 1 20.74 -41.93 -16.26
CA MET A 1 21.83 -41.09 -16.82
C MET A 1 21.77 -39.70 -16.21
N ARG A 2 22.95 -39.13 -15.90
CA ARG A 2 23.28 -37.70 -15.70
C ARG A 2 22.60 -36.93 -14.56
N GLN A 3 23.43 -36.47 -13.63
CA GLN A 3 23.45 -35.03 -13.32
C GLN A 3 24.86 -34.57 -12.94
N ARG A 4 25.49 -33.87 -13.89
CA ARG A 4 26.63 -32.99 -13.69
C ARG A 4 26.02 -31.59 -13.66
N SER A 5 26.10 -30.86 -12.56
CA SER A 5 26.15 -29.39 -12.61
C SER A 5 26.56 -28.83 -11.25
N SER A 6 27.86 -28.58 -11.11
CA SER A 6 28.39 -27.66 -10.10
C SER A 6 28.39 -26.26 -10.70
N THR A 7 27.25 -25.58 -10.65
CA THR A 7 27.12 -24.14 -10.94
C THR A 7 27.14 -23.38 -9.61
N LYS A 8 28.36 -23.13 -9.10
CA LYS A 8 28.61 -22.32 -7.91
C LYS A 8 28.91 -20.87 -8.33
N THR A 9 27.88 -20.07 -8.60
CA THR A 9 27.93 -18.58 -8.58
C THR A 9 26.59 -18.09 -9.12
N GLY A 10 25.66 -17.74 -8.24
CA GLY A 10 24.34 -17.24 -8.67
C GLY A 10 23.36 -16.95 -7.54
N PHE A 11 23.65 -17.38 -6.31
CA PHE A 11 22.70 -17.27 -5.19
C PHE A 11 22.78 -15.97 -4.38
N ALA A 12 23.82 -15.14 -4.55
CA ALA A 12 24.05 -14.00 -3.64
C ALA A 12 23.17 -12.77 -3.93
N THR A 13 22.72 -12.56 -5.17
CA THR A 13 21.91 -11.38 -5.55
C THR A 13 20.40 -11.57 -5.35
N SER A 14 19.91 -12.82 -5.25
CA SER A 14 18.47 -13.10 -5.14
C SER A 14 17.88 -12.81 -3.75
N LEU A 15 18.70 -12.83 -2.69
CA LEU A 15 18.20 -12.72 -1.32
C LEU A 15 17.77 -11.29 -0.92
N VAL A 16 18.33 -10.26 -1.56
CA VAL A 16 18.08 -8.85 -1.20
C VAL A 16 16.71 -8.38 -1.70
N LEU A 17 16.25 -8.85 -2.86
CA LEU A 17 14.94 -8.46 -3.39
C LEU A 17 13.76 -9.06 -2.59
N ALA A 18 13.95 -10.21 -1.95
CA ALA A 18 12.88 -10.86 -1.18
C ALA A 18 12.48 -10.07 0.08
N GLY A 19 13.41 -9.31 0.68
CA GLY A 19 13.14 -8.51 1.88
C GLY A 19 12.36 -7.21 1.63
N LEU A 20 12.34 -6.70 0.40
CA LEU A 20 11.62 -5.46 0.07
C LEU A 20 10.10 -5.68 -0.05
N LEU A 21 9.67 -6.90 -0.38
CA LEU A 21 8.25 -7.24 -0.56
C LEU A 21 7.47 -7.37 0.75
N SER A 22 8.15 -7.58 1.89
CA SER A 22 7.47 -7.63 3.20
C SER A 22 7.07 -6.25 3.71
N GLY A 23 7.73 -5.18 3.25
CA GLY A 23 7.38 -3.80 3.60
C GLY A 23 6.06 -3.33 3.01
N CYS A 24 5.65 -3.86 1.86
CA CYS A 24 4.39 -3.48 1.21
C CYS A 24 3.15 -4.03 1.92
N GLN A 25 3.26 -5.20 2.58
CA GLN A 25 2.13 -5.81 3.29
C GLN A 25 1.87 -5.10 4.61
N ALA A 26 2.92 -4.72 5.34
CA ALA A 26 2.81 -4.00 6.61
C ALA A 26 2.12 -2.63 6.47
N LEU A 27 2.31 -1.95 5.33
CA LEU A 27 1.65 -0.67 5.07
C LEU A 27 0.14 -0.83 4.94
N ASN A 28 -0.28 -1.90 4.25
CA ASN A 28 -1.68 -2.23 4.01
C ASN A 28 -2.43 -2.57 5.32
N ASP A 29 -1.77 -3.30 6.22
CA ASP A 29 -2.34 -3.65 7.53
C ASP A 29 -2.53 -2.41 8.44
N MET A 30 -1.57 -1.47 8.41
CA MET A 30 -1.68 -0.22 9.18
C MET A 30 -2.81 0.68 8.68
N GLU A 31 -3.02 0.74 7.37
CA GLU A 31 -4.07 1.54 6.74
C GLU A 31 -5.46 0.96 7.02
N ALA A 32 -5.61 -0.35 6.91
CA ALA A 32 -6.83 -1.05 7.27
C ALA A 32 -7.23 -0.83 8.74
N GLU A 33 -6.25 -0.81 9.66
CA GLU A 33 -6.51 -0.52 11.07
C GLU A 33 -6.96 0.93 11.30
N GLN A 34 -6.42 1.89 10.54
CA GLN A 34 -6.89 3.27 10.58
C GLN A 34 -8.36 3.40 10.17
N TYR A 35 -8.77 2.73 9.10
CA TYR A 35 -10.17 2.74 8.67
C TYR A 35 -11.10 2.13 9.73
N ARG A 36 -10.66 1.04 10.39
CA ARG A 36 -11.41 0.42 11.48
C ARG A 36 -11.60 1.37 12.65
N GLN A 37 -10.55 2.10 13.03
CA GLN A 37 -10.62 3.10 14.08
C GLN A 37 -11.56 4.24 13.72
N GLN A 38 -11.52 4.73 12.47
CA GLN A 38 -12.41 5.79 11.99
C GLN A 38 -13.89 5.34 12.00
N CYS A 39 -14.18 4.11 11.61
CA CYS A 39 -15.54 3.57 11.69
C CYS A 39 -15.99 3.36 13.16
N ALA A 40 -15.08 2.95 14.04
CA ALA A 40 -15.37 2.80 15.46
C ALA A 40 -15.60 4.14 16.16
N THR A 41 -14.87 5.22 15.82
CA THR A 41 -15.08 6.56 16.39
C THR A 41 -16.40 7.18 15.96
N LEU A 42 -16.93 6.77 14.79
CA LEU A 42 -18.29 7.10 14.35
C LEU A 42 -19.38 6.31 15.09
N GLY A 43 -19.00 5.40 16.00
CA GLY A 43 -19.92 4.58 16.78
C GLY A 43 -20.50 3.41 16.00
N ILE A 44 -19.91 3.04 14.86
CA ILE A 44 -20.36 1.91 14.05
C ILE A 44 -19.75 0.62 14.61
N GLU A 45 -20.62 -0.33 14.96
CA GLU A 45 -20.19 -1.56 15.63
C GLU A 45 -19.45 -2.51 14.68
N PRO A 46 -18.26 -3.02 15.04
CA PRO A 46 -17.52 -3.98 14.22
C PRO A 46 -18.32 -5.26 13.95
N GLY A 47 -18.20 -5.82 12.75
CA GLY A 47 -18.92 -7.04 12.35
C GLY A 47 -20.37 -6.80 11.92
N THR A 48 -20.80 -5.55 11.80
CA THR A 48 -22.07 -5.19 11.18
C THR A 48 -21.88 -4.82 9.69
N PRO A 49 -22.92 -4.97 8.84
CA PRO A 49 -22.84 -4.54 7.44
C PRO A 49 -22.57 -3.04 7.29
N HIS A 50 -22.98 -2.23 8.27
CA HIS A 50 -22.68 -0.79 8.28
C HIS A 50 -21.19 -0.50 8.51
N PHE A 51 -20.50 -1.36 9.27
CA PHE A 51 -19.06 -1.24 9.47
C PHE A 51 -18.30 -1.52 8.17
N GLU A 52 -18.67 -2.57 7.44
CA GLU A 52 -18.09 -2.86 6.13
C GLU A 52 -18.33 -1.73 5.13
N GLN A 53 -19.54 -1.17 5.12
CA GLN A 53 -19.85 -0.03 4.27
C GLN A 53 -19.03 1.22 4.64
N CYS A 54 -18.84 1.48 5.94
CA CYS A 54 -17.97 2.55 6.40
C CYS A 54 -16.52 2.34 5.99
N MET A 55 -16.00 1.12 6.12
CA MET A 55 -14.64 0.77 5.70
C MET A 55 -14.43 1.07 4.21
N LEU A 56 -15.36 0.63 3.35
CA LEU A 56 -15.31 0.89 1.91
C LEU A 56 -15.42 2.38 1.58
N GLN A 57 -16.30 3.10 2.28
CA GLN A 57 -16.43 4.55 2.12
C GLN A 57 -15.13 5.27 2.50
N GLN A 58 -14.48 4.84 3.58
CA GLN A 58 -13.27 5.47 4.07
C GLN A 58 -12.07 5.21 3.14
N GLN A 59 -11.99 4.00 2.58
CA GLN A 59 -11.02 3.68 1.53
C GLN A 59 -11.21 4.60 0.32
N ALA A 60 -12.45 4.74 -0.18
CA ALA A 60 -12.72 5.59 -1.34
C ALA A 60 -12.37 7.07 -1.10
N LEU A 61 -12.59 7.57 0.12
CA LEU A 61 -12.22 8.94 0.50
C LEU A 61 -10.70 9.13 0.53
N ASN A 62 -9.96 8.15 1.03
CA ASN A 62 -8.50 8.20 1.06
C ASN A 62 -7.88 8.14 -0.34
N GLU A 63 -8.42 7.29 -1.21
CA GLU A 63 -8.01 7.19 -2.61
C GLU A 63 -8.22 8.54 -3.33
N ASP A 64 -9.39 9.17 -3.21
CA ASP A 64 -9.67 10.50 -3.79
C ASP A 64 -8.75 11.59 -3.22
N GLU A 65 -8.46 11.58 -1.91
CA GLU A 65 -7.51 12.51 -1.31
C GLU A 65 -6.10 12.33 -1.87
N THR A 66 -5.67 11.08 -2.00
CA THR A 66 -4.36 10.72 -2.56
C THR A 66 -4.26 11.19 -4.02
N GLU A 67 -5.26 10.91 -4.84
CA GLU A 67 -5.29 11.37 -6.24
C GLU A 67 -5.23 12.90 -6.34
N ARG A 68 -6.00 13.62 -5.51
CA ARG A 68 -5.96 15.08 -5.47
C ARG A 68 -4.61 15.61 -5.02
N SER A 69 -3.98 14.95 -4.06
CA SER A 69 -2.63 15.29 -3.61
C SER A 69 -1.62 15.16 -4.76
N LEU A 70 -1.69 14.05 -5.51
CA LEU A 70 -0.85 13.80 -6.68
C LEU A 70 -1.10 14.80 -7.81
N ASP A 71 -2.35 15.20 -8.07
CA ASP A 71 -2.67 16.23 -9.08
C ASP A 71 -2.04 17.58 -8.70
N ARG A 72 -2.08 17.97 -7.41
CA ARG A 72 -1.42 19.19 -6.94
C ARG A 72 0.10 19.14 -7.14
N MET A 73 0.73 18.03 -6.76
CA MET A 73 2.18 17.84 -6.94
C MET A 73 2.57 17.93 -8.41
N GLN A 74 1.84 17.26 -9.30
CA GLN A 74 2.11 17.30 -10.74
C GLN A 74 1.99 18.72 -11.32
N ARG A 75 0.99 19.49 -10.88
CA ARG A 75 0.82 20.89 -11.29
C ARG A 75 1.97 21.77 -10.79
N ASP A 76 2.38 21.57 -9.54
CA ASP A 76 3.47 22.32 -8.93
C ASP A 76 4.80 22.02 -9.65
N GLU A 77 5.10 20.75 -9.92
CA GLU A 77 6.27 20.31 -10.70
C GLU A 77 6.27 20.89 -12.12
N ALA A 78 5.13 20.83 -12.81
CA ALA A 78 4.97 21.40 -14.16
C ALA A 78 5.19 22.93 -14.16
N SER A 79 4.78 23.62 -13.10
CA SER A 79 4.99 25.06 -12.94
C SER A 79 6.45 25.40 -12.63
N SER A 80 7.14 24.56 -11.84
CA SER A 80 8.54 24.73 -11.48
C SER A 80 9.48 24.52 -12.66
N HIS A 81 9.18 23.56 -13.55
CA HIS A 81 9.99 23.28 -14.74
C HIS A 81 9.91 24.37 -15.82
N LYS A 82 8.93 25.28 -15.75
CA LYS A 82 8.74 26.36 -16.73
C LYS A 82 9.49 27.66 -16.36
N LYS A 83 10.15 27.71 -15.20
CA LYS A 83 10.93 28.88 -14.73
C LYS A 83 12.41 28.77 -15.06
#